data_AF-A0A3B1D1F0-F1
#
_entry.id   AF-A0A3B1D1F0-F1
#
_cell.length_a   1.000
_cell.length_b   1.000
_cell.length_c   1.000
_cell.angle_alpha   90.00
_cell.angle_beta   90.00
_cell.angle_gamma   90.00
#
_symmetry.space_group_name_H-M   'P 1'
#
loop_
_entity.id
_entity.type
_entity.pdbx_description
1 polymer ?
#
loop_
_entity_poly.entity_id
_entity_poly.type
_entity_poly.pdbx_seq_one_letter_code
_entity_poly.pdbx_strand_id
1 'polypeptide(L)'
;MSKKKSSIKSTEKLLSKITKELEKQNFKSEEELQKYLEEHFMGKEPDFNDDFVSANSDKAQDLVWDAWELEYSEDRVELALQALKLDENCADAYNLLAEDKAKNNLERLNYYLKATRAGKESIGEDFEALKGEFWGFHQTRPYMRAMDGLAHTYLHMNQIKKAIDVWQKMINLNPNDNQGVRYHLIIALLETKRYKDVERLINKYEDDASAAFLYSKAFLFFHQKSKKPMATKVLIKAMQFNPYVPLYLFGLREMPEEFPEYIGFGDESEAIEYADSSVRLWGGDKKAAAWLADIHKKNADDLDRLIIEKEKKRESR
;
A
#
# COMPACT_ATOMS: atom_id res chain seq x y z
N MET A 1 22.02 -15.15 -19.43
CA MET A 1 22.09 -15.00 -17.97
C MET A 1 21.04 -13.98 -17.57
N SER A 2 19.94 -14.45 -16.99
CA SER A 2 18.87 -13.56 -16.51
C SER A 2 19.40 -12.77 -15.34
N LYS A 3 19.51 -11.43 -15.47
CA LYS A 3 19.72 -10.57 -14.30
C LYS A 3 18.49 -10.75 -13.42
N LYS A 4 18.61 -11.52 -12.33
CA LYS A 4 17.60 -11.59 -11.28
C LYS A 4 17.26 -10.14 -10.91
N LYS A 5 16.04 -9.69 -11.18
CA LYS A 5 15.58 -8.35 -10.76
C LYS A 5 15.76 -8.29 -9.24
N SER A 6 16.49 -7.27 -8.78
CA SER A 6 16.61 -6.95 -7.35
C SER A 6 15.20 -6.79 -6.78
N SER A 7 14.85 -7.57 -5.75
CA SER A 7 13.58 -7.39 -5.04
C SER A 7 13.57 -6.01 -4.35
N ILE A 8 12.38 -5.46 -4.08
CA ILE A 8 12.28 -4.24 -3.25
C ILE A 8 13.01 -4.44 -1.91
N LYS A 9 13.05 -5.69 -1.43
CA LYS A 9 13.64 -6.12 -0.16
C LYS A 9 15.18 -6.17 -0.22
N SER A 10 15.78 -6.62 -1.34
CA SER A 10 17.23 -6.46 -1.58
C SER A 10 17.64 -5.00 -1.76
N THR A 11 16.71 -4.14 -2.19
CA THR A 11 16.95 -2.69 -2.30
C THR A 11 16.98 -2.01 -0.92
N GLU A 12 16.12 -2.40 0.03
CA GLU A 12 16.19 -1.91 1.42
C GLU A 12 17.47 -2.33 2.14
N LYS A 13 17.91 -3.59 1.95
CA LYS A 13 19.19 -4.09 2.47
C LYS A 13 20.36 -3.25 1.96
N LEU A 14 20.36 -2.91 0.66
CA LEU A 14 21.36 -2.01 0.07
C LEU A 14 21.29 -0.59 0.64
N LEU A 15 20.10 0.00 0.74
CA LEU A 15 19.90 1.35 1.32
C LEU A 15 20.39 1.44 2.76
N SER A 16 20.18 0.39 3.56
CA SER A 16 20.69 0.31 4.93
C SER A 16 22.21 0.30 4.98
N LYS A 17 22.86 -0.49 4.12
CA LYS A 17 24.32 -0.49 3.99
C LYS A 17 24.88 0.87 3.56
N ILE A 18 24.23 1.52 2.58
CA ILE A 18 24.61 2.88 2.14
C ILE A 18 24.47 3.86 3.30
N THR A 19 23.34 3.87 4.01
CA THR A 19 23.10 4.81 5.11
C THR A 19 24.18 4.71 6.19
N LYS A 20 24.54 3.48 6.60
CA LYS A 20 25.61 3.25 7.58
C LYS A 20 26.99 3.70 7.10
N GLU A 21 27.28 3.53 5.82
CA GLU A 21 28.54 4.02 5.27
C GLU A 21 28.60 5.55 5.30
N LEU A 22 27.49 6.21 4.97
CA LEU A 22 27.38 7.67 5.03
C LEU A 22 27.51 8.20 6.47
N GLU A 23 26.96 7.51 7.47
CA GLU A 23 27.07 7.88 8.89
C GLU A 23 28.51 7.87 9.42
N LYS A 24 29.43 7.11 8.80
CA LYS A 24 30.87 7.15 9.15
C LYS A 24 31.55 8.42 8.68
N GLN A 25 31.01 9.03 7.64
CA GLN A 25 31.60 10.18 6.98
C GLN A 25 31.08 11.47 7.62
N ASN A 26 31.98 12.40 7.91
CA ASN A 26 31.62 13.72 8.41
C ASN A 26 31.52 14.70 7.23
N PHE A 27 30.43 14.62 6.48
CA PHE A 27 30.16 15.57 5.39
C PHE A 27 29.91 16.97 5.96
N LYS A 28 30.58 17.97 5.41
CA LYS A 28 30.45 19.38 5.82
C LYS A 28 29.46 20.16 4.96
N SER A 29 28.97 19.57 3.86
CA SER A 29 28.00 20.17 2.93
C SER A 29 27.26 19.11 2.12
N GLU A 30 26.10 19.47 1.56
CA GLU A 30 25.36 18.62 0.62
C GLU A 30 26.15 18.30 -0.65
N GLU A 31 26.99 19.24 -1.11
CA GLU A 31 27.87 19.05 -2.28
C GLU A 31 28.91 17.95 -2.04
N GLU A 32 29.46 17.88 -0.82
CA GLU A 32 30.41 16.84 -0.42
C GLU A 32 29.74 15.45 -0.35
N LEU A 33 28.52 15.40 0.20
CA LEU A 33 27.71 14.18 0.21
C LEU A 33 27.38 13.71 -1.21
N GLN A 34 26.91 14.62 -2.08
CA GLN A 34 26.56 14.28 -3.46
C GLN A 34 27.77 13.75 -4.23
N LYS A 35 28.92 14.43 -4.11
CA LYS A 35 30.16 13.98 -4.74
C LYS A 35 30.59 12.60 -4.24
N TYR A 36 30.49 12.34 -2.94
CA TYR A 36 30.79 11.03 -2.37
C TYR A 36 29.86 9.94 -2.94
N LEU A 37 28.57 10.24 -3.04
CA LEU A 37 27.58 9.34 -3.62
C LEU A 37 27.90 9.00 -5.09
N GLU A 38 28.27 10.01 -5.88
CA GLU A 38 28.67 9.86 -7.27
C GLU A 38 29.94 9.03 -7.44
N GLU A 39 30.94 9.25 -6.58
CA GLU A 39 32.23 8.56 -6.65
C GLU A 39 32.14 7.07 -6.24
N HIS A 40 31.27 6.74 -5.28
CA HIS A 40 31.26 5.43 -4.60
C HIS A 40 30.07 4.53 -4.98
N PHE A 41 28.91 5.08 -5.34
CA PHE A 41 27.69 4.29 -5.54
C PHE A 41 27.06 4.45 -6.93
N MET A 42 27.22 5.58 -7.63
CA MET A 42 26.66 5.76 -8.98
C MET A 42 27.44 4.97 -10.04
N GLY A 43 26.76 4.03 -10.70
CA GLY A 43 27.31 3.28 -11.83
C GLY A 43 28.37 2.23 -11.48
N LYS A 44 28.55 1.92 -10.19
CA LYS A 44 29.48 0.90 -9.66
C LYS A 44 28.72 -0.07 -8.75
N GLU A 45 29.19 -1.30 -8.66
CA GLU A 45 28.78 -2.18 -7.56
C GLU A 45 29.49 -1.69 -6.28
N PRO A 46 28.75 -1.31 -5.22
CA PRO A 46 29.37 -0.80 -4.01
C PRO A 46 30.15 -1.88 -3.29
N ASP A 47 31.42 -1.60 -2.98
CA ASP A 47 32.25 -2.44 -2.14
C ASP A 47 32.11 -1.98 -0.68
N PHE A 48 31.29 -2.70 0.09
CA PHE A 48 31.12 -2.43 1.51
C PHE A 48 32.18 -3.21 2.27
N ASN A 49 33.05 -2.51 3.02
CA ASN A 49 34.03 -3.19 3.86
C ASN A 49 33.30 -3.94 5.00
N ASP A 50 33.40 -5.28 5.02
CA ASP A 50 32.67 -6.19 5.91
C ASP A 50 33.15 -6.15 7.39
N ASP A 51 34.11 -5.29 7.73
CA ASP A 51 34.63 -5.10 9.10
C ASP A 51 33.62 -4.47 10.08
N PHE A 52 32.34 -4.36 9.70
CA PHE A 52 31.28 -3.82 10.55
C PHE A 52 30.90 -4.82 11.66
N VAL A 53 31.06 -4.43 12.92
CA VAL A 53 30.42 -5.14 14.03
C VAL A 53 28.93 -4.85 13.97
N SER A 54 28.20 -5.69 13.24
CA SER A 54 26.75 -5.56 13.07
C SER A 54 26.04 -5.67 14.42
N ALA A 55 25.26 -4.62 14.76
CA ALA A 55 24.44 -4.60 15.96
C ALA A 55 23.43 -5.76 15.92
N ASN A 56 22.92 -6.18 17.08
CA ASN A 56 21.94 -7.27 17.09
C ASN A 56 20.65 -6.90 16.33
N SER A 57 20.24 -5.63 16.34
CA SER A 57 19.13 -5.10 15.54
C SER A 57 19.35 -5.26 14.04
N ASP A 58 20.58 -5.00 13.58
CA ASP A 58 20.96 -5.14 12.18
C ASP A 58 20.94 -6.59 11.73
N LYS A 59 21.53 -7.48 12.53
CA LYS A 59 21.50 -8.92 12.28
C LYS A 59 20.07 -9.47 12.30
N ALA A 60 19.22 -8.96 13.20
CA ALA A 60 17.82 -9.33 13.25
C ALA A 60 17.09 -8.92 11.96
N GLN A 61 17.30 -7.70 11.48
CA GLN A 61 16.69 -7.23 10.24
C GLN A 61 17.22 -7.99 9.01
N ASP A 62 18.51 -8.33 8.97
CA ASP A 62 19.10 -9.16 7.92
C ASP A 62 18.43 -10.53 7.82
N LEU A 63 18.16 -11.18 8.96
CA LEU A 63 17.44 -12.45 9.00
C LEU A 63 16.02 -12.32 8.44
N VAL A 64 15.33 -11.21 8.68
CA VAL A 64 13.98 -11.00 8.15
C VAL A 64 14.00 -10.73 6.64
N TRP A 65 14.99 -9.99 6.14
CA TRP A 65 15.18 -9.84 4.70
C TRP A 65 15.47 -11.16 4.01
N ASP A 66 16.32 -12.00 4.61
CA ASP A 66 16.62 -13.33 4.09
C ASP A 66 15.38 -14.24 4.15
N ALA A 67 14.57 -14.14 5.23
CA ALA A 67 13.30 -14.85 5.36
C ALA A 67 12.34 -14.54 4.22
N TRP A 68 12.22 -13.29 3.82
CA TRP A 68 11.31 -12.92 2.74
C TRP A 68 11.68 -13.43 1.34
N GLU A 69 12.90 -13.92 1.16
CA GLU A 69 13.36 -14.56 -0.08
C GLU A 69 13.07 -16.08 -0.08
N LEU A 70 12.58 -16.64 1.04
CA LEU A 70 12.18 -18.04 1.14
C LEU A 70 10.75 -18.28 0.66
N GLU A 71 10.53 -19.47 0.12
CA GLU A 71 9.24 -19.88 -0.45
C GLU A 71 8.25 -20.36 0.64
N TYR A 72 8.73 -21.11 1.64
CA TYR A 72 7.89 -21.79 2.61
C TYR A 72 7.71 -20.98 3.90
N SER A 73 6.46 -20.81 4.34
CA SER A 73 6.11 -20.03 5.53
C SER A 73 6.77 -20.54 6.81
N GLU A 74 6.99 -21.85 6.96
CA GLU A 74 7.64 -22.42 8.14
C GLU A 74 9.08 -21.94 8.30
N ASP A 75 9.85 -21.90 7.20
CA ASP A 75 11.23 -21.40 7.21
C ASP A 75 11.29 -19.89 7.47
N ARG A 76 10.34 -19.13 6.88
CA ARG A 76 10.19 -17.70 7.13
C ARG A 76 9.94 -17.40 8.61
N VAL A 77 9.05 -18.18 9.22
CA VAL A 77 8.72 -18.08 10.65
C VAL A 77 9.91 -18.43 11.52
N GLU A 78 10.72 -19.44 11.17
CA GLU A 78 11.92 -19.78 11.94
C GLU A 78 12.89 -18.59 11.99
N LEU A 79 13.21 -17.99 10.84
CA LEU A 79 14.12 -16.84 10.77
C LEU A 79 13.57 -15.62 11.50
N ALA A 80 12.26 -15.34 11.43
CA ALA A 80 11.65 -14.27 12.21
C ALA A 80 11.76 -14.52 13.73
N LEU A 81 11.61 -15.77 14.19
CA LEU A 81 11.79 -16.11 15.60
C LEU A 81 13.28 -16.01 16.03
N GLN A 82 14.22 -16.31 15.14
CA GLN A 82 15.64 -16.09 15.39
C GLN A 82 15.98 -14.59 15.47
N ALA A 83 15.41 -13.78 14.59
CA ALA A 83 15.55 -12.32 14.63
C ALA A 83 15.11 -11.74 15.98
N LEU A 84 13.95 -12.17 16.50
CA LEU A 84 13.45 -11.73 17.81
C LEU A 84 14.29 -12.19 19.01
N LYS A 85 15.15 -13.21 18.86
CA LYS A 85 16.13 -13.58 19.90
C LYS A 85 17.32 -12.61 19.93
N LEU A 86 17.62 -11.97 18.81
CA LEU A 86 18.69 -10.98 18.70
C LEU A 86 18.20 -9.59 19.12
N ASP A 87 17.02 -9.21 18.62
CA ASP A 87 16.38 -7.92 18.92
C ASP A 87 14.87 -8.07 19.06
N GLU A 88 14.37 -7.85 20.28
CA GLU A 88 12.93 -7.90 20.57
C GLU A 88 12.14 -6.77 19.90
N ASN A 89 12.81 -5.71 19.45
CA ASN A 89 12.20 -4.58 18.75
C ASN A 89 12.31 -4.70 17.21
N CYS A 90 12.64 -5.89 16.69
CA CYS A 90 12.58 -6.15 15.24
C CYS A 90 11.12 -6.21 14.75
N ALA A 91 10.60 -5.06 14.30
CA ALA A 91 9.21 -4.90 13.88
C ALA A 91 8.83 -5.80 12.70
N ASP A 92 9.71 -5.94 11.70
CA ASP A 92 9.43 -6.77 10.54
C ASP A 92 9.37 -8.26 10.88
N ALA A 93 10.07 -8.72 11.93
CA ALA A 93 9.90 -10.09 12.40
C ALA A 93 8.47 -10.32 12.90
N TYR A 94 7.88 -9.36 13.63
CA TYR A 94 6.47 -9.44 14.01
C TYR A 94 5.52 -9.29 12.82
N ASN A 95 5.84 -8.47 11.81
CA ASN A 95 5.05 -8.38 10.57
C ASN A 95 4.98 -9.76 9.89
N LEU A 96 6.13 -10.41 9.71
CA LEU A 96 6.21 -11.74 9.11
C LEU A 96 5.41 -12.76 9.93
N LEU A 97 5.52 -12.75 11.26
CA LEU A 97 4.72 -13.65 12.11
C LEU A 97 3.20 -13.39 12.00
N ALA A 98 2.78 -12.15 11.76
CA ALA A 98 1.38 -11.81 11.54
C ALA A 98 0.85 -12.37 10.20
N GLU A 99 1.69 -12.40 9.18
CA GLU A 99 1.39 -12.93 7.84
C GLU A 99 1.38 -14.47 7.85
N ASP A 100 2.41 -15.09 8.41
CA ASP A 100 2.71 -16.51 8.19
C ASP A 100 2.34 -17.43 9.34
N LYS A 101 2.38 -16.93 10.58
CA LYS A 101 2.17 -17.76 11.79
C LYS A 101 0.77 -17.61 12.37
N ALA A 102 0.14 -16.45 12.20
CA ALA A 102 -1.16 -16.16 12.78
C ALA A 102 -2.25 -17.07 12.20
N LYS A 103 -2.97 -17.78 13.06
CA LYS A 103 -4.04 -18.72 12.65
C LYS A 103 -5.41 -18.08 12.52
N ASN A 104 -5.56 -16.86 13.03
CA ASN A 104 -6.82 -16.12 13.08
C ASN A 104 -6.57 -14.62 13.23
N ASN A 105 -7.62 -13.82 13.04
CA ASN A 105 -7.54 -12.36 13.10
C ASN A 105 -7.11 -11.82 14.48
N LEU A 106 -7.38 -12.53 15.58
CA LEU A 106 -6.99 -12.08 16.92
C LEU A 106 -5.48 -12.25 17.14
N GLU A 107 -4.90 -13.37 16.70
CA GLU A 107 -3.46 -13.58 16.69
C GLU A 107 -2.75 -12.59 15.77
N ARG A 108 -3.29 -12.38 14.56
CA ARG A 108 -2.78 -11.41 13.59
C ARG A 108 -2.77 -10.00 14.19
N LEU A 109 -3.86 -9.61 14.85
CA LEU A 109 -3.97 -8.33 15.55
C LEU A 109 -2.90 -8.19 16.63
N ASN A 110 -2.67 -9.23 17.43
CA ASN A 110 -1.65 -9.21 18.49
C ASN A 110 -0.24 -9.02 17.90
N TYR A 111 0.10 -9.74 16.83
CA TYR A 111 1.39 -9.57 16.17
C TYR A 111 1.56 -8.17 15.58
N TYR A 112 0.59 -7.61 14.87
CA TYR A 112 0.71 -6.25 14.35
C TYR A 112 0.73 -5.16 15.44
N LEU A 113 0.05 -5.38 16.58
CA LEU A 113 0.18 -4.49 17.74
C LEU A 113 1.60 -4.55 18.34
N LYS A 114 2.24 -5.71 18.35
CA LYS A 114 3.65 -5.85 18.76
C LYS A 114 4.58 -5.22 17.72
N ALA A 115 4.35 -5.45 16.44
CA ALA A 115 5.13 -4.88 15.35
C ALA A 115 5.10 -3.34 15.36
N THR A 116 3.91 -2.76 15.53
CA THR A 116 3.75 -1.29 15.63
C THR A 116 4.39 -0.72 16.88
N ARG A 117 4.34 -1.43 18.01
CA ARG A 117 5.07 -1.06 19.22
C ARG A 117 6.57 -1.08 18.92
N ALA A 118 7.13 -2.26 18.66
CA ALA A 118 8.53 -2.48 18.35
C ALA A 118 9.10 -1.48 17.34
N GLY A 119 8.40 -1.25 16.23
CA GLY A 119 8.84 -0.30 15.20
C GLY A 119 8.89 1.14 15.70
N LYS A 120 7.97 1.54 16.58
CA LYS A 120 8.01 2.86 17.21
C LYS A 120 9.17 2.98 18.20
N GLU A 121 9.42 1.96 19.03
CA GLU A 121 10.57 1.99 19.94
C GLU A 121 11.91 1.99 19.18
N SER A 122 12.03 1.24 18.08
CA SER A 122 13.23 1.22 17.24
C SER A 122 13.51 2.56 16.55
N ILE A 123 12.47 3.32 16.19
CA ILE A 123 12.65 4.69 15.66
C ILE A 123 13.03 5.67 16.78
N GLY A 124 12.53 5.48 18.00
CA GLY A 124 12.92 6.26 19.16
C GLY A 124 12.62 7.75 19.07
N GLU A 125 13.59 8.58 19.46
CA GLU A 125 13.46 10.05 19.57
C GLU A 125 13.22 10.73 18.22
N ASP A 126 13.69 10.12 17.13
CA ASP A 126 13.56 10.66 15.77
C ASP A 126 12.11 10.58 15.23
N PHE A 127 11.22 9.85 15.90
CA PHE A 127 9.87 9.58 15.40
C PHE A 127 9.11 10.87 15.03
N GLU A 128 9.22 11.90 15.87
CA GLU A 128 8.55 13.18 15.64
C GLU A 128 9.23 14.00 14.54
N ALA A 129 10.56 13.96 14.46
CA ALA A 129 11.35 14.69 13.47
C ALA A 129 11.15 14.14 12.04
N LEU A 130 10.90 12.82 11.92
CA LEU A 130 10.71 12.16 10.63
C LEU A 130 9.28 12.26 10.08
N LYS A 131 8.31 12.78 10.84
CA LYS A 131 6.90 12.87 10.39
C LYS A 131 6.79 13.68 9.11
N GLY A 132 6.08 13.13 8.13
CA GLY A 132 5.98 13.70 6.79
C GLY A 132 6.90 13.00 5.79
N GLU A 133 8.00 12.43 6.27
CA GLU A 133 9.08 11.90 5.44
C GLU A 133 9.34 10.41 5.67
N PHE A 134 8.47 9.70 6.41
CA PHE A 134 8.70 8.31 6.83
C PHE A 134 9.19 7.42 5.67
N TRP A 135 8.59 7.53 4.49
CA TRP A 135 8.97 6.69 3.35
C TRP A 135 10.42 6.89 2.87
N GLY A 136 10.95 8.11 2.98
CA GLY A 136 12.33 8.43 2.64
C GLY A 136 13.35 7.76 3.56
N PHE A 137 12.94 7.43 4.79
CA PHE A 137 13.79 6.85 5.82
C PHE A 137 13.50 5.36 6.00
N HIS A 138 14.39 4.52 5.47
CA HIS A 138 14.24 3.07 5.46
C HIS A 138 13.97 2.47 6.85
N GLN A 139 14.56 3.05 7.91
CA GLN A 139 14.37 2.61 9.30
C GLN A 139 12.93 2.76 9.80
N THR A 140 12.09 3.60 9.18
CA THR A 140 10.69 3.75 9.58
C THR A 140 9.73 2.82 8.84
N ARG A 141 10.19 2.18 7.75
CA ARG A 141 9.35 1.33 6.90
C ARG A 141 8.81 0.08 7.60
N PRO A 142 9.56 -0.59 8.50
CA PRO A 142 9.00 -1.69 9.30
C PRO A 142 7.77 -1.27 10.12
N TYR A 143 7.80 -0.06 10.70
CA TYR A 143 6.66 0.51 11.43
C TYR A 143 5.47 0.81 10.50
N MET A 144 5.74 1.36 9.32
CA MET A 144 4.70 1.67 8.34
C MET A 144 4.04 0.41 7.75
N ARG A 145 4.81 -0.66 7.50
CA ARG A 145 4.27 -2.00 7.14
C ARG A 145 3.38 -2.55 8.25
N ALA A 146 3.84 -2.44 9.51
CA ALA A 146 3.08 -2.88 10.67
C ALA A 146 1.75 -2.14 10.85
N MET A 147 1.75 -0.83 10.59
CA MET A 147 0.53 -0.01 10.63
C MET A 147 -0.47 -0.44 9.57
N ASP A 148 -0.02 -0.73 8.35
CA ASP A 148 -0.91 -1.13 7.28
C ASP A 148 -1.58 -2.49 7.57
N GLY A 149 -0.76 -3.48 7.95
CA GLY A 149 -1.25 -4.78 8.37
C GLY A 149 -2.21 -4.72 9.57
N LEU A 150 -1.97 -3.80 10.51
CA LEU A 150 -2.88 -3.52 11.63
C LEU A 150 -4.23 -2.99 11.12
N ALA A 151 -4.23 -2.02 10.20
CA ALA A 151 -5.44 -1.42 9.65
C ALA A 151 -6.27 -2.44 8.87
N HIS A 152 -5.64 -3.23 8.01
CA HIS A 152 -6.30 -4.34 7.29
C HIS A 152 -6.88 -5.37 8.27
N THR A 153 -6.15 -5.72 9.33
CA THR A 153 -6.67 -6.64 10.35
C THR A 153 -7.90 -6.06 11.06
N TYR A 154 -7.91 -4.77 11.38
CA TYR A 154 -9.12 -4.11 11.91
C TYR A 154 -10.27 -4.15 10.91
N LEU A 155 -10.02 -3.94 9.62
CA LEU A 155 -11.03 -4.04 8.58
C LEU A 155 -11.65 -5.44 8.52
N HIS A 156 -10.82 -6.50 8.50
CA HIS A 156 -11.30 -7.89 8.51
C HIS A 156 -12.08 -8.26 9.78
N MET A 157 -11.82 -7.58 10.90
CA MET A 157 -12.59 -7.72 12.13
C MET A 157 -13.81 -6.78 12.19
N ASN A 158 -14.19 -6.14 11.08
CA ASN A 158 -15.27 -5.16 10.97
C ASN A 158 -15.13 -3.95 11.93
N GLN A 159 -13.90 -3.65 12.38
CA GLN A 159 -13.56 -2.49 13.20
C GLN A 159 -13.16 -1.30 12.32
N ILE A 160 -14.02 -0.95 11.35
CA ILE A 160 -13.73 0.00 10.26
C ILE A 160 -13.23 1.36 10.79
N LYS A 161 -13.80 1.87 11.89
CA LYS A 161 -13.36 3.13 12.50
C LYS A 161 -11.90 3.09 12.93
N LYS A 162 -11.43 1.98 13.51
CA LYS A 162 -10.02 1.84 13.91
C LYS A 162 -9.10 1.75 12.70
N ALA A 163 -9.50 1.04 11.65
CA ALA A 163 -8.75 1.00 10.40
C ALA A 163 -8.57 2.41 9.81
N ILE A 164 -9.66 3.20 9.78
CA ILE A 164 -9.63 4.61 9.36
C ILE A 164 -8.65 5.43 10.20
N ASP A 165 -8.66 5.30 11.52
CA ASP A 165 -7.78 6.06 12.41
C ASP A 165 -6.30 5.71 12.15
N VAL A 166 -5.99 4.44 11.90
CA VAL A 166 -4.63 3.98 11.55
C VAL A 166 -4.19 4.53 10.20
N TRP A 167 -5.00 4.36 9.13
CA TRP A 167 -4.64 4.88 7.81
C TRP A 167 -4.54 6.42 7.77
N GLN A 168 -5.41 7.16 8.47
CA GLN A 168 -5.26 8.62 8.59
C GLN A 168 -3.95 8.99 9.26
N LYS A 169 -3.53 8.25 10.27
CA LYS A 169 -2.22 8.44 10.88
C LYS A 169 -1.10 8.16 9.87
N MET A 170 -1.19 7.08 9.09
CA MET A 170 -0.20 6.79 8.03
C MET A 170 -0.09 7.92 7.01
N ILE A 171 -1.21 8.50 6.56
CA ILE A 171 -1.24 9.66 5.65
C ILE A 171 -0.57 10.90 6.25
N ASN A 172 -0.56 11.05 7.58
CA ASN A 172 0.15 12.13 8.24
C ASN A 172 1.65 11.85 8.37
N LEU A 173 2.04 10.59 8.56
CA LEU A 173 3.44 10.16 8.63
C LEU A 173 4.11 10.16 7.25
N ASN A 174 3.35 9.83 6.21
CA ASN A 174 3.75 9.85 4.81
C ASN A 174 2.64 10.47 3.93
N PRO A 175 2.60 11.80 3.77
CA PRO A 175 1.63 12.51 2.94
C PRO A 175 1.67 12.14 1.46
N ASN A 176 2.81 11.69 0.93
CA ASN A 176 2.94 11.21 -0.45
C ASN A 176 2.30 9.83 -0.64
N ASP A 177 2.01 9.12 0.45
CA ASP A 177 1.31 7.84 0.48
C ASP A 177 1.87 6.83 -0.54
N ASN A 178 3.17 6.59 -0.45
CA ASN A 178 3.88 5.65 -1.33
C ASN A 178 3.37 4.21 -1.19
N GLN A 179 2.71 3.86 -0.09
CA GLN A 179 2.09 2.55 0.13
C GLN A 179 0.69 2.44 -0.46
N GLY A 180 0.06 3.55 -0.85
CA GLY A 180 -1.27 3.53 -1.45
C GLY A 180 -2.42 3.36 -0.47
N VAL A 181 -2.23 3.65 0.83
CA VAL A 181 -3.29 3.46 1.83
C VAL A 181 -4.50 4.37 1.60
N ARG A 182 -4.35 5.44 0.82
CA ARG A 182 -5.45 6.32 0.39
C ARG A 182 -6.56 5.56 -0.33
N TYR A 183 -6.24 4.48 -1.05
CA TYR A 183 -7.22 3.69 -1.80
C TYR A 183 -8.14 2.89 -0.88
N HIS A 184 -7.62 2.32 0.20
CA HIS A 184 -8.44 1.66 1.22
C HIS A 184 -9.16 2.67 2.11
N LEU A 185 -8.48 3.76 2.47
CA LEU A 185 -9.02 4.82 3.32
C LEU A 185 -10.26 5.50 2.70
N ILE A 186 -10.22 5.83 1.40
CA ILE A 186 -11.34 6.53 0.75
C ILE A 186 -12.63 5.68 0.77
N ILE A 187 -12.50 4.36 0.56
CA ILE A 187 -13.62 3.41 0.58
C ILE A 187 -14.16 3.28 2.00
N ALA A 188 -13.30 3.08 3.00
CA ALA A 188 -13.71 2.96 4.41
C ALA A 188 -14.41 4.24 4.92
N LEU A 189 -13.94 5.42 4.51
CA LEU A 189 -14.59 6.70 4.82
C LEU A 189 -15.99 6.80 4.20
N LEU A 190 -16.17 6.32 2.97
CA LEU A 190 -17.48 6.27 2.32
C LEU A 190 -18.44 5.29 3.01
N GLU A 191 -17.98 4.08 3.36
CA GLU A 191 -18.77 3.08 4.08
C GLU A 191 -19.29 3.63 5.42
N THR A 192 -18.45 4.41 6.10
CA THR A 192 -18.80 5.06 7.38
C THR A 192 -19.46 6.43 7.21
N LYS A 193 -19.79 6.84 5.98
CA LYS A 193 -20.46 8.09 5.62
C LYS A 193 -19.73 9.35 6.11
N ARG A 194 -18.41 9.29 6.25
CA ARG A 194 -17.54 10.41 6.62
C ARG A 194 -17.25 11.30 5.39
N TYR A 195 -18.31 11.79 4.74
CA TYR A 195 -18.23 12.47 3.43
C TYR A 195 -17.31 13.70 3.40
N LYS A 196 -17.27 14.50 4.47
CA LYS A 196 -16.35 15.65 4.56
C LYS A 196 -14.88 15.22 4.53
N ASP A 197 -14.59 14.03 5.01
CA ASP A 197 -13.22 13.51 5.09
C ASP A 197 -12.82 12.92 3.73
N VAL A 198 -13.78 12.31 3.02
CA VAL A 198 -13.63 11.91 1.61
C VAL A 198 -13.34 13.14 0.74
N GLU A 199 -14.07 14.24 0.91
CA GLU A 199 -13.80 15.50 0.18
C GLU A 199 -12.37 16.02 0.44
N ARG A 200 -11.93 16.02 1.70
CA ARG A 200 -10.55 16.43 2.03
C ARG A 200 -9.51 15.51 1.42
N LEU A 201 -9.76 14.20 1.41
CA LEU A 201 -8.86 13.22 0.82
C LEU A 201 -8.78 13.36 -0.71
N ILE A 202 -9.92 13.52 -1.39
CA ILE A 202 -9.97 13.78 -2.84
C ILE A 202 -9.25 15.08 -3.19
N ASN A 203 -9.42 16.15 -2.40
CA ASN A 203 -8.72 17.41 -2.66
C ASN A 203 -7.21 17.31 -2.39
N LYS A 204 -6.79 16.50 -1.40
CA LYS A 204 -5.36 16.28 -1.11
C LYS A 204 -4.66 15.54 -2.25
N TYR A 205 -5.34 14.61 -2.90
CA TYR A 205 -4.83 13.84 -4.05
C TYR A 205 -5.66 14.15 -5.30
N GLU A 206 -5.77 15.43 -5.67
CA GLU A 206 -6.69 15.87 -6.73
C GLU A 206 -6.33 15.36 -8.13
N ASP A 207 -5.06 15.04 -8.34
CA ASP A 207 -4.52 14.47 -9.58
C ASP A 207 -4.67 12.94 -9.66
N ASP A 208 -5.14 12.28 -8.60
CA ASP A 208 -5.35 10.84 -8.58
C ASP A 208 -6.60 10.48 -9.40
N ALA A 209 -6.36 9.92 -10.58
CA ALA A 209 -7.39 9.46 -11.51
C ALA A 209 -7.63 7.95 -11.45
N SER A 210 -7.19 7.27 -10.38
CA SER A 210 -7.46 5.83 -10.18
C SER A 210 -8.96 5.51 -10.18
N ALA A 211 -9.29 4.25 -10.45
CA ALA A 211 -10.65 3.74 -10.29
C ALA A 211 -11.18 4.02 -8.87
N ALA A 212 -10.35 3.80 -7.84
CA ALA A 212 -10.70 4.05 -6.46
C ALA A 212 -11.17 5.50 -6.23
N PHE A 213 -10.46 6.50 -6.77
CA PHE A 213 -10.83 7.91 -6.59
C PHE A 213 -12.01 8.33 -7.47
N LEU A 214 -12.02 7.93 -8.75
CA LEU A 214 -13.06 8.34 -9.69
C LEU A 214 -14.44 7.79 -9.30
N TYR A 215 -14.52 6.50 -8.97
CA TYR A 215 -15.78 5.89 -8.55
C TYR A 215 -16.20 6.34 -7.15
N SER A 216 -15.26 6.50 -6.21
CA SER A 216 -15.56 7.06 -4.87
C SER A 216 -16.11 8.48 -4.95
N LYS A 217 -15.57 9.32 -5.84
CA LYS A 217 -16.08 10.67 -6.10
C LYS A 217 -17.49 10.67 -6.66
N ALA A 218 -17.79 9.75 -7.59
CA ALA A 218 -19.14 9.56 -8.11
C ALA A 218 -20.12 9.15 -7.00
N PHE A 219 -19.74 8.17 -6.16
CA PHE A 219 -20.53 7.71 -5.02
C PHE A 219 -20.79 8.84 -4.00
N LEU A 220 -19.77 9.63 -3.68
CA LEU A 220 -19.88 10.81 -2.83
C LEU A 220 -20.90 11.82 -3.40
N PHE A 221 -20.77 12.16 -4.68
CA PHE A 221 -21.65 13.14 -5.33
C PHE A 221 -23.11 12.67 -5.41
N PHE A 222 -23.32 11.37 -5.56
CA PHE A 222 -24.67 10.78 -5.51
C PHE A 222 -25.36 11.06 -4.16
N HIS A 223 -24.58 11.03 -3.06
CA HIS A 223 -25.07 11.28 -1.70
C HIS A 223 -25.19 12.76 -1.34
N GLN A 224 -24.55 13.64 -2.11
CA GLN A 224 -24.61 15.09 -1.90
C GLN A 224 -25.69 15.72 -2.77
N LYS A 225 -26.78 16.18 -2.15
CA LYS A 225 -27.91 16.81 -2.87
C LYS A 225 -27.47 17.94 -3.82
N SER A 226 -26.49 18.76 -3.41
CA SER A 226 -25.95 19.87 -4.21
C SER A 226 -25.14 19.42 -5.42
N LYS A 227 -24.62 18.19 -5.43
CA LYS A 227 -23.78 17.62 -6.49
C LYS A 227 -24.47 16.53 -7.31
N LYS A 228 -25.72 16.18 -6.97
CA LYS A 228 -26.49 15.13 -7.67
C LYS A 228 -26.54 15.30 -9.21
N PRO A 229 -26.69 16.51 -9.79
CA PRO A 229 -26.62 16.68 -11.25
C PRO A 229 -25.24 16.35 -11.84
N MET A 230 -24.16 16.53 -11.08
CA MET A 230 -22.79 16.23 -11.50
C MET A 230 -22.43 14.76 -11.30
N ALA A 231 -23.09 14.05 -10.37
CA ALA A 231 -22.79 12.67 -10.02
C ALA A 231 -22.76 11.75 -11.26
N THR A 232 -23.77 11.83 -12.13
CA THR A 232 -23.85 11.00 -13.35
C THR A 232 -22.70 11.31 -14.31
N LYS A 233 -22.33 12.58 -14.48
CA LYS A 233 -21.21 12.97 -15.35
C LYS A 233 -19.87 12.43 -14.82
N VAL A 234 -19.67 12.49 -13.50
CA VAL A 234 -18.46 11.93 -12.86
C VAL A 234 -18.45 10.41 -12.98
N LEU A 235 -19.59 9.75 -12.80
CA LEU A 235 -19.70 8.31 -12.93
C LEU A 235 -19.38 7.82 -14.36
N ILE A 236 -19.93 8.49 -15.39
CA ILE A 236 -19.62 8.15 -16.79
C ILE A 236 -18.12 8.25 -17.05
N LYS A 237 -17.46 9.32 -16.54
CA LYS A 237 -16.01 9.45 -16.64
C LYS A 237 -15.25 8.33 -15.94
N ALA A 238 -15.71 7.91 -14.76
CA ALA A 238 -15.11 6.79 -14.03
C ALA A 238 -15.19 5.49 -14.85
N MET A 239 -16.35 5.19 -15.45
CA MET A 239 -16.54 4.02 -16.32
C MET A 239 -15.76 4.12 -17.63
N GLN A 240 -15.62 5.31 -18.22
CA GLN A 240 -14.78 5.48 -19.41
C GLN A 240 -13.29 5.28 -19.12
N PHE A 241 -12.84 5.70 -17.94
CA PHE A 241 -11.46 5.51 -17.50
C PHE A 241 -11.16 4.02 -17.27
N ASN A 242 -11.97 3.36 -16.44
CA ASN A 242 -11.87 1.94 -16.15
C ASN A 242 -13.22 1.22 -16.38
N PRO A 243 -13.48 0.74 -17.60
CA PRO A 243 -14.77 0.14 -17.97
C PRO A 243 -14.98 -1.27 -17.40
N TYR A 244 -13.95 -1.88 -16.80
CA TYR A 244 -14.04 -3.22 -16.22
C TYR A 244 -14.70 -3.24 -14.85
N VAL A 245 -14.65 -2.14 -14.09
CA VAL A 245 -15.18 -2.05 -12.72
C VAL A 245 -16.64 -2.49 -12.59
N PRO A 246 -17.59 -2.03 -13.44
CA PRO A 246 -18.98 -2.47 -13.34
C PRO A 246 -19.14 -3.98 -13.61
N LEU A 247 -18.27 -4.58 -14.42
CA LEU A 247 -18.34 -6.00 -14.73
C LEU A 247 -18.08 -6.85 -13.48
N TYR A 248 -17.09 -6.48 -12.67
CA TYR A 248 -16.79 -7.17 -11.41
C TYR A 248 -17.77 -6.82 -10.29
N LEU A 249 -18.15 -5.54 -10.14
CA LEU A 249 -19.12 -5.13 -9.12
C LEU A 249 -20.49 -5.80 -9.28
N PHE A 250 -20.88 -6.11 -10.52
CA PHE A 250 -22.16 -6.78 -10.82
C PHE A 250 -22.04 -8.28 -11.03
N GLY A 251 -20.85 -8.87 -10.90
CA GLY A 251 -20.62 -10.29 -11.13
C GLY A 251 -20.88 -10.72 -12.57
N LEU A 252 -20.71 -9.82 -13.54
CA LEU A 252 -20.75 -10.11 -14.98
C LEU A 252 -19.43 -10.73 -15.47
N ARG A 253 -18.34 -10.52 -14.72
CA ARG A 253 -17.10 -11.29 -14.79
C ARG A 253 -16.82 -11.88 -13.40
N GLU A 254 -16.29 -13.10 -13.38
CA GLU A 254 -15.91 -13.77 -12.12
C GLU A 254 -14.63 -13.15 -11.56
N MET A 255 -14.58 -12.99 -10.24
CA MET A 255 -13.35 -12.60 -9.55
C MET A 255 -12.31 -13.72 -9.71
N PRO A 256 -11.04 -13.39 -9.98
CA PRO A 256 -10.01 -14.41 -10.13
C PRO A 256 -9.75 -15.12 -8.79
N GLU A 257 -9.32 -16.38 -8.85
CA GLU A 257 -8.88 -17.12 -7.66
C GLU A 257 -7.61 -16.51 -7.05
N GLU A 258 -6.69 -16.07 -7.92
CA GLU A 258 -5.46 -15.37 -7.56
C GLU A 258 -5.56 -13.90 -7.93
N PHE A 259 -5.33 -13.02 -6.96
CA PHE A 259 -5.34 -11.58 -7.21
C PHE A 259 -4.12 -11.13 -8.03
N PRO A 260 -4.24 -10.07 -8.84
CA PRO A 260 -3.13 -9.56 -9.65
C PRO A 260 -1.93 -9.15 -8.78
N GLU A 261 -0.72 -9.59 -9.16
CA GLU A 261 0.52 -9.19 -8.48
C GLU A 261 0.83 -7.70 -8.69
N TYR A 262 0.44 -7.15 -9.84
CA TYR A 262 0.63 -5.74 -10.18
C TYR A 262 -0.70 -5.12 -10.57
N ILE A 263 -0.91 -3.90 -10.08
CA ILE A 263 -2.08 -3.09 -10.42
C ILE A 263 -1.70 -2.08 -11.51
N GLY A 264 -2.26 -2.26 -12.69
CA GLY A 264 -2.09 -1.37 -13.83
C GLY A 264 -3.14 -0.26 -13.87
N PHE A 265 -2.68 0.97 -14.03
CA PHE A 265 -3.54 2.16 -14.01
C PHE A 265 -4.57 2.14 -15.15
N GLY A 266 -5.86 2.09 -14.81
CA GLY A 266 -6.97 2.04 -15.75
C GLY A 266 -7.19 0.71 -16.45
N ASP A 267 -6.52 -0.37 -16.03
CA ASP A 267 -6.70 -1.70 -16.60
C ASP A 267 -7.60 -2.61 -15.74
N GLU A 268 -7.73 -3.86 -16.15
CA GLU A 268 -8.58 -4.85 -15.49
C GLU A 268 -8.11 -5.22 -14.08
N SER A 269 -6.80 -5.21 -13.81
CA SER A 269 -6.25 -5.51 -12.48
C SER A 269 -6.66 -4.46 -11.45
N GLU A 270 -6.67 -3.18 -11.82
CA GLU A 270 -7.19 -2.11 -10.96
C GLU A 270 -8.69 -2.25 -10.71
N ALA A 271 -9.43 -2.73 -11.71
CA ALA A 271 -10.86 -2.97 -11.54
C ALA A 271 -11.17 -4.09 -10.56
N ILE A 272 -10.40 -5.19 -10.59
CA ILE A 272 -10.49 -6.31 -9.65
C ILE A 272 -10.24 -5.81 -8.22
N GLU A 273 -9.13 -5.09 -8.01
CA GLU A 273 -8.76 -4.56 -6.69
C GLU A 273 -9.84 -3.60 -6.14
N TYR A 274 -10.32 -2.68 -6.97
CA TYR A 274 -11.36 -1.75 -6.55
C TYR A 274 -12.69 -2.46 -6.27
N ALA A 275 -13.08 -3.44 -7.09
CA ALA A 275 -14.33 -4.16 -6.91
C ALA A 275 -14.33 -4.97 -5.61
N ASP A 276 -13.24 -5.68 -5.29
CA ASP A 276 -13.09 -6.41 -4.02
C ASP A 276 -13.20 -5.45 -2.82
N SER A 277 -12.40 -4.38 -2.84
CA SER A 277 -12.35 -3.43 -1.74
C SER A 277 -13.69 -2.69 -1.53
N SER A 278 -14.47 -2.45 -2.59
CA SER A 278 -15.69 -1.62 -2.54
C SER A 278 -17.01 -2.41 -2.61
N VAL A 279 -16.98 -3.74 -2.64
CA VAL A 279 -18.20 -4.56 -2.76
C VAL A 279 -19.21 -4.28 -1.65
N ARG A 280 -18.74 -4.09 -0.41
CA ARG A 280 -19.60 -3.75 0.74
C ARG A 280 -20.17 -2.34 0.63
N LEU A 281 -19.40 -1.39 0.09
CA LEU A 281 -19.84 -0.02 -0.14
C LEU A 281 -21.02 0.02 -1.13
N TRP A 282 -20.86 -0.56 -2.31
CA TRP A 282 -21.91 -0.56 -3.33
C TRP A 282 -23.07 -1.49 -2.96
N GLY A 283 -22.79 -2.70 -2.46
CA GLY A 283 -23.81 -3.65 -2.02
C GLY A 283 -24.63 -3.16 -0.82
N GLY A 284 -24.02 -2.33 0.05
CA GLY A 284 -24.68 -1.71 1.19
C GLY A 284 -25.65 -0.58 0.82
N ASP A 285 -25.57 -0.02 -0.38
CA ASP A 285 -26.48 1.00 -0.89
C ASP A 285 -27.15 0.58 -2.20
N LYS A 286 -28.32 -0.06 -2.06
CA LYS A 286 -29.16 -0.49 -3.18
C LYS A 286 -29.53 0.64 -4.15
N LYS A 287 -29.63 1.89 -3.69
CA LYS A 287 -29.98 3.03 -4.57
C LYS A 287 -28.79 3.46 -5.40
N ALA A 288 -27.59 3.53 -4.81
CA ALA A 288 -26.37 3.81 -5.54
C ALA A 288 -26.04 2.69 -6.53
N ALA A 289 -26.19 1.42 -6.13
CA ALA A 289 -25.98 0.27 -7.02
C ALA A 289 -26.97 0.25 -8.20
N ALA A 290 -28.27 0.47 -7.96
CA ALA A 290 -29.26 0.54 -9.02
C ALA A 290 -29.00 1.71 -9.98
N TRP A 291 -28.55 2.85 -9.45
CA TRP A 291 -28.13 3.99 -10.27
C TRP A 291 -26.90 3.65 -11.12
N LEU A 292 -25.86 3.03 -10.55
CA LEU A 292 -24.69 2.57 -11.30
C LEU A 292 -25.10 1.65 -12.45
N ALA A 293 -26.00 0.69 -12.19
CA ALA A 293 -26.47 -0.28 -13.17
C ALA A 293 -27.26 0.39 -14.31
N ASP A 294 -28.14 1.35 -14.00
CA ASP A 294 -28.90 2.11 -15.00
C ASP A 294 -27.98 2.94 -15.91
N ILE A 295 -26.99 3.61 -15.32
CA ILE A 295 -26.03 4.39 -16.11
C ILE A 295 -25.11 3.48 -16.93
N HIS A 296 -24.63 2.35 -16.38
CA HIS A 296 -23.88 1.35 -17.13
C HIS A 296 -24.68 0.85 -18.35
N LYS A 297 -25.92 0.42 -18.14
CA LYS A 297 -26.81 -0.08 -19.21
C LYS A 297 -27.01 0.95 -20.33
N LYS A 298 -27.13 2.23 -19.99
CA LYS A 298 -27.28 3.32 -20.97
C LYS A 298 -26.02 3.60 -21.80
N ASN A 299 -24.86 3.15 -21.36
CA ASN A 299 -23.57 3.39 -22.01
C ASN A 299 -22.89 2.07 -22.44
N ALA A 300 -23.58 0.93 -22.39
CA ALA A 300 -22.99 -0.40 -22.55
C ALA A 300 -22.22 -0.55 -23.88
N ASP A 301 -22.83 -0.16 -25.01
CA ASP A 301 -22.21 -0.26 -26.33
C ASP A 301 -20.87 0.50 -26.42
N ASP A 302 -20.78 1.67 -25.79
CA ASP A 302 -19.57 2.48 -25.80
C ASP A 302 -18.50 1.91 -24.85
N LEU A 303 -18.92 1.38 -23.69
CA LEU A 303 -18.02 0.73 -22.74
C LEU A 303 -17.44 -0.58 -23.29
N ASP A 304 -18.26 -1.38 -23.97
CA ASP A 304 -17.83 -2.63 -24.62
C ASP A 304 -16.79 -2.35 -25.71
N ARG A 305 -16.98 -1.29 -26.50
CA ARG A 305 -15.96 -0.85 -27.48
C ARG A 305 -14.64 -0.48 -26.80
N LEU A 306 -14.69 0.28 -25.69
CA LEU A 306 -13.50 0.67 -24.94
C LEU A 306 -12.75 -0.54 -24.36
N ILE A 307 -13.48 -1.55 -23.88
CA ILE A 307 -12.90 -2.81 -23.38
C ILE A 307 -12.15 -3.52 -24.51
N ILE A 308 -12.78 -3.71 -25.67
CA ILE A 308 -12.17 -4.36 -26.84
C ILE A 308 -10.91 -3.60 -27.29
N GLU A 309 -10.94 -2.27 -27.30
CA GLU A 309 -9.78 -1.45 -27.64
C GLU A 309 -8.62 -1.60 -26.64
N LYS A 310 -8.91 -1.64 -25.34
CA LYS A 310 -7.91 -1.83 -24.29
C LYS A 310 -7.30 -3.23 -24.33
N GLU A 311 -8.11 -4.27 -24.53
CA GLU A 311 -7.66 -5.66 -24.64
C GLU A 311 -6.72 -5.84 -25.86
N LYS A 312 -7.09 -5.31 -27.04
CA LYS A 312 -6.21 -5.31 -28.24
C LYS A 312 -4.89 -4.57 -28.04
N LYS A 313 -4.89 -3.45 -27.32
CA LYS A 313 -3.67 -2.71 -26.98
C LYS A 313 -2.76 -3.47 -26.01
N ARG A 314 -3.32 -4.36 -25.19
CA ARG A 314 -2.55 -5.20 -24.27
C ARG A 314 -1.88 -6.36 -24.99
N GLU A 315 -2.59 -7.00 -25.92
CA GLU A 315 -2.06 -8.11 -26.74
C GLU A 315 -0.94 -7.68 -27.70
N SER A 316 -0.84 -6.38 -28.01
CA SER A 316 0.16 -5.84 -28.93
C SER A 316 1.44 -5.31 -28.27
N ARG A 317 1.57 -5.44 -26.94
CA ARG A 317 2.73 -5.00 -26.14
C ARG A 317 3.56 -6.17 -25.65
#